data_AF-A0A812XJM4-F1
#
_entry.id   AF-A0A812XJM4-F1
#
_cell.length_a   1.000
_cell.length_b   1.000
_cell.length_c   1.000
_cell.angle_alpha   90.00
_cell.angle_beta   90.00
_cell.angle_gamma   90.00
#
_symmetry.space_group_name_H-M   'P 1'
#
loop_
_entity.id
_entity.type
_entity.pdbx_description
1 polymer ?
#
loop_
_entity_poly.entity_id
_entity_poly.type
_entity_poly.pdbx_seq_one_letter_code
_entity_poly.pdbx_strand_id
1 'polypeptide(L)'
;MYPSAAEAAGLNTLQDLVRWYGVPDGVWQAFVDQVGDPTEDFRLLATLPSGVVELAVENAQLRDGSFLTVMQATQVGQVYKLARRKSWVAASKPWEDWVEVGLWDGSTTSGTPLSSRPTTGEATASQVGERKLKMNGVLDQGNDSEFTLDDTKETQKAYERYEPTAEQLSAMRRRVEVLQLSPYADFAVWVPFAKKNLKALKLKTWTMQQDGTFVAKDLPGPPDYAAWLNSYRVYKTALLMLGVVSLSVLQAYEEFIEKVTRRYTGAWHLVACADDRARSEQLGRLRMRNSDGHGLGSSATGRLECARPWTALVAALLRDEPFWQEQLHQPALTWMARGMRGRPLSPMEFYLEDTPPAPAHEGMKDLMKGKREARKRKRAADREELKKLRATSTNTGVLAVPELMHRRSPWWKDVEGRGTDAASLPRDLRCQKSAAESPESANALEAVNCKL
;
A
#
# COMPACT_ATOMS: atom_id res chain seq x y z
N MET A 1 -8.07 -40.24 -14.47
CA MET A 1 -9.01 -41.35 -14.78
C MET A 1 -8.72 -42.41 -13.73
N TYR A 2 -9.65 -42.65 -12.80
CA TYR A 2 -9.47 -43.64 -11.73
C TYR A 2 -10.04 -44.99 -12.18
N PRO A 3 -9.46 -46.13 -11.76
CA PRO A 3 -10.09 -47.43 -11.98
C PRO A 3 -11.48 -47.47 -11.34
N SER A 4 -12.37 -48.26 -11.92
CA SER A 4 -13.67 -48.57 -11.30
C SER A 4 -13.46 -49.33 -9.98
N ALA A 5 -14.45 -49.33 -9.08
CA ALA A 5 -14.35 -50.00 -7.79
C ALA A 5 -14.02 -51.51 -7.92
N ALA A 6 -14.54 -52.16 -8.97
CA ALA A 6 -14.27 -53.56 -9.26
C ALA A 6 -12.83 -53.81 -9.73
N GLU A 7 -12.30 -52.95 -10.60
CA GLU A 7 -10.91 -53.04 -11.08
C GLU A 7 -9.92 -52.72 -9.94
N ALA A 8 -10.24 -51.73 -9.11
CA ALA A 8 -9.42 -51.37 -7.97
C ALA A 8 -9.36 -52.48 -6.91
N ALA A 9 -10.40 -53.31 -6.78
CA ALA A 9 -10.40 -54.45 -5.87
C ALA A 9 -9.42 -55.56 -6.30
N GLY A 10 -9.11 -55.67 -7.60
CA GLY A 10 -8.16 -56.65 -8.13
C GLY A 10 -6.67 -56.29 -7.96
N LEU A 11 -6.35 -55.01 -7.71
CA LEU A 11 -4.97 -54.53 -7.62
C LEU A 11 -4.43 -54.65 -6.18
N ASN A 12 -3.85 -55.77 -5.80
CA ASN A 12 -3.51 -56.03 -4.39
C ASN A 12 -2.10 -55.58 -4.00
N THR A 13 -1.17 -55.55 -4.94
CA THR A 13 0.22 -55.16 -4.68
C THR A 13 0.52 -53.76 -5.20
N LEU A 14 1.58 -53.13 -4.66
CA LEU A 14 2.06 -51.85 -5.18
C LEU A 14 2.51 -51.95 -6.65
N GLN A 15 3.11 -53.07 -7.05
CA GLN A 15 3.52 -53.31 -8.43
C GLN A 15 2.33 -53.36 -9.40
N ASP A 16 1.18 -53.86 -8.95
CA ASP A 16 -0.05 -53.85 -9.75
C ASP A 16 -0.53 -52.42 -10.03
N LEU A 17 -0.41 -51.51 -9.05
CA LEU A 17 -0.76 -50.09 -9.21
C LEU A 17 0.16 -49.38 -10.21
N VAL A 18 1.47 -49.63 -10.10
CA VAL A 18 2.51 -49.07 -11.00
C VAL A 18 2.29 -49.54 -12.44
N ARG A 19 2.00 -50.83 -12.63
CA ARG A 19 1.69 -51.41 -13.94
C ARG A 19 0.39 -50.87 -14.53
N TRP A 20 -0.64 -50.66 -13.72
CA TRP A 20 -1.93 -50.14 -14.19
C TRP A 20 -1.81 -48.74 -14.80
N TYR A 21 -1.00 -47.86 -14.20
CA TYR A 21 -0.74 -46.51 -14.71
C TYR A 21 0.34 -46.45 -15.81
N GLY A 22 0.97 -47.58 -16.14
CA GLY A 22 2.01 -47.65 -17.18
C GLY A 22 3.27 -46.85 -16.83
N VAL A 23 3.63 -46.76 -15.54
CA VAL A 23 4.84 -46.07 -15.10
C VAL A 23 6.07 -46.90 -15.53
N PRO A 24 7.04 -46.34 -16.26
CA PRO A 24 8.26 -47.06 -16.59
C PRO A 24 9.06 -47.46 -15.35
N ASP A 25 9.65 -48.66 -15.33
CA ASP A 25 10.40 -49.17 -14.17
C ASP A 25 11.55 -48.23 -13.76
N GLY A 26 12.23 -47.60 -14.73
CA GLY A 26 13.29 -46.63 -14.45
C GLY A 26 12.81 -45.36 -13.76
N VAL A 27 11.57 -44.93 -14.04
CA VAL A 27 10.93 -43.77 -13.40
C VAL A 27 10.51 -44.12 -11.98
N TRP A 28 9.95 -45.32 -11.79
CA TRP A 28 9.55 -45.79 -10.47
C TRP A 28 10.76 -45.97 -9.54
N GLN A 29 11.85 -46.54 -10.05
CA GLN A 29 13.10 -46.70 -9.29
C GLN A 29 13.71 -45.36 -8.89
N ALA A 30 13.72 -44.37 -9.79
CA ALA A 30 14.21 -43.02 -9.47
C ALA A 30 13.41 -42.35 -8.33
N PHE A 31 12.11 -42.62 -8.24
CA PHE A 31 11.27 -42.17 -7.12
C PHE A 31 11.54 -42.95 -5.84
N VAL A 32 11.68 -44.28 -5.94
CA VAL A 32 12.02 -45.16 -4.81
C VAL A 32 13.37 -44.80 -4.18
N ASP A 33 14.35 -44.41 -4.99
CA ASP A 33 15.67 -43.96 -4.51
C ASP A 33 15.58 -42.71 -3.61
N GLN A 34 14.54 -41.87 -3.78
CA GLN A 34 14.32 -40.67 -2.97
C GLN A 34 13.51 -40.92 -1.70
N VAL A 35 12.50 -41.79 -1.77
CA VAL A 35 11.56 -42.04 -0.67
C VAL A 35 11.98 -43.22 0.22
N GLY A 36 12.82 -44.11 -0.31
CA GLY A 36 13.11 -45.43 0.26
C GLY A 36 12.12 -46.48 -0.25
N ASP A 37 12.57 -47.73 -0.37
CA ASP A 37 11.78 -48.84 -0.92
C ASP A 37 10.55 -49.14 -0.03
N PRO A 38 9.33 -48.87 -0.50
CA PRO A 38 8.10 -49.18 0.25
C PRO A 38 7.75 -50.68 0.19
N THR A 39 8.60 -51.54 -0.37
CA THR A 39 8.31 -52.97 -0.60
C THR A 39 7.02 -53.15 -1.42
N GLU A 40 6.26 -54.24 -1.22
CA GLU A 40 5.03 -54.50 -1.97
C GLU A 40 3.78 -53.84 -1.35
N ASP A 41 3.91 -53.20 -0.17
CA ASP A 41 2.81 -52.65 0.62
C ASP A 41 2.43 -51.22 0.20
N PHE A 42 1.32 -51.07 -0.52
CA PHE A 42 0.77 -49.76 -0.92
C PHE A 42 0.33 -48.88 0.26
N ARG A 43 0.17 -49.45 1.46
CA ARG A 43 -0.20 -48.71 2.69
C ARG A 43 0.90 -47.75 3.13
N LEU A 44 2.16 -48.16 2.98
CA LEU A 44 3.31 -47.32 3.36
C LEU A 44 3.36 -46.07 2.48
N LEU A 45 3.16 -46.24 1.17
CA LEU A 45 3.02 -45.13 0.22
C LEU A 45 1.83 -44.22 0.57
N ALA A 46 0.70 -44.78 0.98
CA ALA A 46 -0.50 -44.02 1.34
C ALA A 46 -0.34 -43.18 2.63
N THR A 47 0.57 -43.55 3.52
CA THR A 47 0.84 -42.81 4.77
C THR A 47 1.77 -41.61 4.60
N LEU A 48 2.47 -41.51 3.46
CA LEU A 48 3.38 -40.40 3.22
C LEU A 48 2.62 -39.08 3.09
N PRO A 49 3.13 -37.97 3.66
CA PRO A 49 2.58 -36.64 3.40
C PRO A 49 2.70 -36.26 1.91
N SER A 50 1.73 -35.52 1.36
CA SER A 50 1.77 -35.10 -0.05
C SER A 50 3.03 -34.29 -0.38
N GLY A 51 3.43 -33.37 0.50
CA GLY A 51 4.65 -32.56 0.29
C GLY A 51 5.94 -33.37 0.22
N VAL A 52 6.00 -34.56 0.85
CA VAL A 52 7.17 -35.45 0.76
C VAL A 52 7.23 -36.11 -0.62
N VAL A 53 6.08 -36.50 -1.16
CA VAL A 53 5.97 -37.10 -2.50
C VAL A 53 6.27 -36.06 -3.57
N GLU A 54 5.82 -34.81 -3.39
CA GLU A 54 6.15 -33.68 -4.27
C GLU A 54 7.66 -33.45 -4.34
N LEU A 55 8.29 -33.29 -3.17
CA LEU A 55 9.74 -33.10 -3.07
C LEU A 55 10.52 -34.29 -3.64
N ALA A 56 10.04 -35.52 -3.44
CA ALA A 56 10.69 -36.71 -3.98
C ALA A 56 10.60 -36.78 -5.51
N VAL A 57 9.45 -36.40 -6.09
CA VAL A 57 9.28 -36.38 -7.55
C VAL A 57 10.11 -35.25 -8.18
N GLU A 58 10.24 -34.10 -7.53
CA GLU A 58 11.10 -33.00 -7.99
C GLU A 58 12.60 -33.35 -7.97
N ASN A 59 13.04 -34.12 -6.96
CA ASN A 59 14.44 -34.49 -6.80
C ASN A 59 14.82 -35.84 -7.46
N ALA A 60 13.85 -36.59 -7.98
CA ALA A 60 14.09 -37.87 -8.63
C ALA A 60 14.86 -37.68 -9.95
N GLN A 61 15.98 -38.41 -10.06
CA GLN A 61 16.86 -38.39 -11.23
C GLN A 61 16.90 -39.79 -11.86
N LEU A 62 16.77 -39.83 -13.18
CA LEU A 62 17.00 -41.06 -13.95
C LEU A 62 18.49 -41.43 -13.93
N ARG A 63 18.79 -42.66 -14.32
CA ARG A 63 20.17 -43.16 -14.45
C ARG A 63 21.05 -42.31 -15.38
N ASP A 64 20.42 -41.58 -16.31
CA ASP A 64 21.07 -40.68 -17.26
C ASP A 64 21.36 -39.30 -16.65
N GLY A 65 21.03 -39.07 -15.38
CA GLY A 65 21.20 -37.80 -14.66
C GLY A 65 20.13 -36.73 -14.99
N SER A 66 19.14 -37.07 -15.83
CA SER A 66 18.02 -36.20 -16.16
C SER A 66 16.92 -36.27 -15.09
N PHE A 67 16.24 -35.15 -14.85
CA PHE A 67 15.07 -35.09 -13.98
C PHE A 67 13.84 -35.70 -14.66
N LEU A 68 12.86 -36.10 -13.85
CA LEU A 68 11.56 -36.58 -14.34
C LEU A 68 10.85 -35.52 -15.19
N THR A 69 10.28 -35.94 -16.31
CA THR A 69 9.36 -35.09 -17.08
C THR A 69 8.06 -34.87 -16.30
N VAL A 70 7.37 -33.77 -16.59
CA VAL A 70 6.07 -33.44 -15.95
C VAL A 70 5.05 -34.57 -16.10
N MET A 71 5.07 -35.29 -17.22
CA MET A 71 4.18 -36.43 -17.46
C MET A 71 4.53 -37.63 -16.56
N GLN A 72 5.81 -37.96 -16.45
CA GLN A 72 6.29 -39.05 -15.58
C GLN A 72 6.05 -38.73 -14.10
N ALA A 73 6.30 -37.50 -13.68
CA ALA A 73 5.96 -36.99 -12.36
C ALA A 73 4.46 -37.14 -12.04
N THR A 74 3.60 -36.80 -13.00
CA THR A 74 2.15 -36.96 -12.87
C THR A 74 1.76 -38.44 -12.74
N GLN A 75 2.39 -39.34 -13.50
CA GLN A 75 2.12 -40.78 -13.42
C GLN A 75 2.44 -41.35 -12.04
N VAL A 76 3.60 -40.99 -11.45
CA VAL A 76 3.95 -41.37 -10.07
C VAL A 76 2.94 -40.81 -9.07
N GLY A 77 2.51 -39.56 -9.27
CA GLY A 77 1.49 -38.94 -8.43
C GLY A 77 0.12 -39.64 -8.49
N GLN A 78 -0.26 -40.19 -9.65
CA GLN A 78 -1.49 -40.98 -9.79
C GLN A 78 -1.42 -42.31 -9.03
N VAL A 79 -0.26 -42.97 -9.01
CA VAL A 79 -0.04 -44.19 -8.21
C VAL A 79 -0.25 -43.89 -6.71
N TYR A 80 0.34 -42.80 -6.21
CA TYR A 80 0.16 -42.37 -4.82
C TYR A 80 -1.31 -42.06 -4.48
N LYS A 81 -2.03 -41.37 -5.36
CA LYS A 81 -3.46 -41.06 -5.18
C LYS A 81 -4.32 -42.32 -5.13
N LEU A 82 -4.04 -43.29 -6.00
CA LEU A 82 -4.76 -44.57 -5.99
C LEU A 82 -4.44 -45.39 -4.74
N ALA A 83 -3.20 -45.38 -4.27
CA ALA A 83 -2.79 -46.04 -3.02
C ALA A 83 -3.58 -45.48 -1.81
N ARG A 84 -3.74 -44.16 -1.72
CA ARG A 84 -4.54 -43.51 -0.66
C ARG A 84 -6.02 -43.86 -0.76
N ARG A 85 -6.59 -43.84 -1.96
CA ARG A 85 -7.98 -44.23 -2.18
C ARG A 85 -8.23 -45.70 -1.78
N LYS A 86 -7.28 -46.59 -2.07
CA LYS A 86 -7.35 -47.98 -1.61
C LYS A 86 -7.24 -48.10 -0.09
N SER A 87 -6.37 -47.33 0.56
CA SER A 87 -6.30 -47.31 2.03
C SER A 87 -7.59 -46.81 2.69
N TRP A 88 -8.31 -45.89 2.04
CA TRP A 88 -9.61 -45.39 2.50
C TRP A 88 -10.69 -46.46 2.46
N VAL A 89 -10.73 -47.24 1.37
CA VAL A 89 -11.68 -48.35 1.22
C VAL A 89 -11.34 -49.48 2.19
N ALA A 90 -10.05 -49.73 2.44
CA ALA A 90 -9.60 -50.66 3.47
C ALA A 90 -10.01 -50.24 4.90
N ALA A 91 -10.31 -48.95 5.12
CA ALA A 91 -10.85 -48.42 6.37
C ALA A 91 -12.40 -48.46 6.44
N SER A 92 -13.04 -49.29 5.61
CA SER A 92 -14.50 -49.48 5.53
C SER A 92 -15.28 -48.22 5.16
N LYS A 93 -14.68 -47.32 4.39
CA LYS A 93 -15.33 -46.11 3.87
C LYS A 93 -15.73 -46.31 2.40
N PRO A 94 -16.87 -45.75 1.95
CA PRO A 94 -17.36 -45.96 0.59
C PRO A 94 -16.40 -45.39 -0.46
N TRP A 95 -16.29 -46.11 -1.59
CA TRP A 95 -15.40 -45.76 -2.71
C TRP A 95 -15.79 -44.43 -3.39
N GLU A 96 -17.08 -44.11 -3.39
CA GLU A 96 -17.67 -42.95 -4.06
C GLU A 96 -17.47 -41.64 -3.28
N ASP A 97 -17.43 -41.69 -1.94
CA ASP A 97 -17.25 -40.51 -1.08
C ASP A 97 -15.78 -40.08 -0.94
N TRP A 98 -14.89 -40.65 -1.74
CA TRP A 98 -13.47 -40.27 -1.72
C TRP A 98 -13.26 -38.90 -2.37
N VAL A 99 -12.89 -37.92 -1.55
CA VAL A 99 -12.44 -36.60 -2.01
C VAL A 99 -10.91 -36.60 -2.08
N GLU A 100 -10.38 -36.32 -3.26
CA GLU A 100 -8.94 -36.25 -3.50
C GLU A 100 -8.34 -35.00 -2.82
N VAL A 101 -7.46 -35.21 -1.84
CA VAL A 101 -6.57 -34.16 -1.34
C VAL A 101 -5.42 -34.07 -2.33
N GLY A 102 -5.31 -32.95 -3.05
CA GLY A 102 -4.36 -32.75 -4.13
C GLY A 102 -2.91 -33.00 -3.68
N LEU A 103 -2.16 -33.74 -4.49
CA LEU A 103 -0.71 -33.94 -4.35
C LEU A 103 0.10 -32.67 -4.71
N TRP A 104 -0.52 -31.51 -4.89
CA TRP A 104 0.14 -30.21 -5.05
C TRP A 104 -0.59 -29.13 -4.25
N ASP A 105 -1.43 -29.55 -3.31
CA ASP A 105 -2.16 -28.67 -2.41
C ASP A 105 -1.47 -28.80 -1.04
N GLY A 106 -0.56 -27.88 -0.76
CA GLY A 106 0.37 -27.93 0.37
C GLY A 106 -0.36 -28.01 1.72
N SER A 107 -0.55 -29.24 2.22
CA SER A 107 -1.02 -29.52 3.57
C SER A 107 0.14 -30.01 4.42
N THR A 108 0.72 -29.08 5.17
CA THR A 108 1.60 -29.36 6.31
C THR A 108 0.81 -30.13 7.35
N THR A 109 1.24 -31.35 7.67
CA THR A 109 0.74 -32.14 8.80
C THR A 109 1.06 -31.43 10.12
N SER A 110 0.07 -30.75 10.69
CA SER A 110 0.14 -30.20 12.05
C SER A 110 -0.05 -31.33 13.08
N GLY A 111 1.02 -31.61 13.83
CA GLY A 111 0.93 -32.34 15.10
C GLY A 111 0.23 -31.51 16.18
N THR A 112 -0.57 -32.20 16.98
CA THR A 112 -1.50 -31.79 18.05
C THR A 112 -0.94 -30.77 19.07
N PRO A 113 -1.81 -29.96 19.71
CA PRO A 113 -2.13 -30.28 21.11
C PRO A 113 -3.63 -30.20 21.46
N LEU A 114 -3.96 -30.93 22.53
CA LEU A 114 -5.30 -31.29 23.01
C LEU A 114 -6.07 -30.15 23.73
N SER A 115 -7.40 -30.19 23.55
CA SER A 115 -8.49 -29.80 24.47
C SER A 115 -8.66 -28.29 24.76
N SER A 116 -9.84 -27.66 24.69
CA SER A 116 -11.22 -28.13 24.89
C SER A 116 -12.25 -27.18 24.24
N ARG A 117 -13.35 -27.77 23.71
CA ARG A 117 -14.60 -27.19 23.15
C ARG A 117 -15.53 -26.65 24.29
N PRO A 118 -16.58 -25.77 24.15
CA PRO A 118 -17.63 -25.65 23.09
C PRO A 118 -18.02 -24.22 22.64
N THR A 119 -18.88 -23.91 21.65
CA THR A 119 -20.07 -24.55 21.05
C THR A 119 -20.41 -23.88 19.70
N THR A 120 -20.97 -24.65 18.77
CA THR A 120 -21.84 -24.41 17.60
C THR A 120 -21.98 -23.02 16.95
N GLY A 121 -21.70 -22.97 15.63
CA GLY A 121 -22.12 -21.92 14.70
C GLY A 121 -21.73 -22.29 13.27
N GLU A 122 -22.75 -22.61 12.47
CA GLU A 122 -22.80 -23.02 11.06
C GLU A 122 -22.10 -22.05 10.08
N ALA A 123 -21.26 -22.57 9.17
CA ALA A 123 -21.08 -22.04 7.81
C ALA A 123 -20.23 -22.99 6.93
N THR A 124 -20.94 -23.50 5.93
CA THR A 124 -20.54 -23.93 4.59
C THR A 124 -19.34 -23.21 3.96
N ALA A 125 -18.59 -23.99 3.15
CA ALA A 125 -17.77 -23.60 1.99
C ALA A 125 -16.52 -22.75 2.29
N SER A 126 -15.38 -22.83 1.60
CA SER A 126 -14.78 -23.66 0.56
C SER A 126 -13.36 -23.05 0.35
N GLN A 127 -12.52 -23.70 -0.44
CA GLN A 127 -11.53 -23.06 -1.33
C GLN A 127 -10.18 -22.56 -0.79
N VAL A 128 -9.14 -23.10 -1.47
CA VAL A 128 -7.94 -22.47 -2.06
C VAL A 128 -7.12 -21.60 -1.11
N GLY A 129 -5.84 -21.98 -0.92
CA GLY A 129 -4.84 -21.23 -0.17
C GLY A 129 -4.47 -19.88 -0.82
N GLU A 130 -5.42 -18.97 -0.94
CA GLU A 130 -5.17 -17.57 -1.20
C GLU A 130 -4.52 -16.96 0.05
N ARG A 131 -3.46 -16.15 -0.11
CA ARG A 131 -2.88 -15.42 1.02
C ARG A 131 -3.95 -14.52 1.63
N LYS A 132 -4.50 -14.94 2.76
CA LYS A 132 -5.47 -14.17 3.54
C LYS A 132 -4.71 -13.09 4.32
N LEU A 133 -5.04 -11.83 4.05
CA LEU A 133 -4.56 -10.69 4.83
C LEU A 133 -5.71 -10.11 5.65
N LYS A 134 -5.36 -9.51 6.80
CA LYS A 134 -6.31 -8.81 7.65
C LYS A 134 -6.55 -7.40 7.12
N MET A 135 -7.82 -7.02 7.00
CA MET A 135 -8.25 -5.70 6.55
C MET A 135 -7.76 -4.58 7.49
N ASN A 136 -7.63 -4.89 8.78
CA ASN A 136 -7.15 -3.99 9.84
C ASN A 136 -5.81 -3.32 9.50
N GLY A 137 -4.84 -4.12 9.03
CA GLY A 137 -3.49 -3.66 8.74
C GLY A 137 -3.33 -2.95 7.39
N VAL A 138 -4.38 -2.86 6.57
CA VAL A 138 -4.28 -2.37 5.18
C VAL A 138 -5.25 -1.23 4.89
N LEU A 139 -6.50 -1.32 5.34
CA LEU A 139 -7.58 -0.41 4.94
C LEU A 139 -8.22 0.33 6.12
N ASP A 140 -8.53 -0.36 7.21
CA ASP A 140 -9.40 0.18 8.27
C ASP A 140 -9.12 -0.50 9.61
N GLN A 141 -8.56 0.22 10.59
CA GLN A 141 -8.18 -0.33 11.89
C GLN A 141 -9.33 -0.95 12.69
N GLY A 142 -10.58 -0.55 12.41
CA GLY A 142 -11.76 -1.10 13.05
C GLY A 142 -12.29 -2.38 12.41
N ASN A 143 -11.70 -2.83 11.30
CA ASN A 143 -12.20 -3.94 10.52
C ASN A 143 -11.27 -5.16 10.58
N ASP A 144 -11.66 -6.16 11.37
CA ASP A 144 -10.91 -7.42 11.53
C ASP A 144 -11.24 -8.48 10.47
N SER A 145 -11.99 -8.14 9.42
CA SER A 145 -12.28 -9.08 8.33
C SER A 145 -11.01 -9.46 7.56
N GLU A 146 -11.02 -10.68 7.03
CA GLU A 146 -9.96 -11.18 6.17
C GLU A 146 -10.35 -10.98 4.69
N PHE A 147 -9.36 -10.68 3.87
CA PHE A 147 -9.51 -10.62 2.43
C PHE A 147 -8.38 -11.37 1.74
N THR A 148 -8.62 -11.79 0.52
CA THR A 148 -7.65 -12.49 -0.31
C THR A 148 -7.06 -11.55 -1.35
N LEU A 149 -5.81 -11.80 -1.72
CA LEU A 149 -5.15 -11.00 -2.75
C LEU A 149 -5.71 -11.37 -4.12
N ASP A 150 -6.26 -10.39 -4.81
CA ASP A 150 -6.61 -10.56 -6.22
C ASP A 150 -5.32 -10.61 -7.04
N ASP A 151 -5.19 -11.63 -7.88
CA ASP A 151 -4.07 -11.85 -8.80
C ASP A 151 -4.10 -10.84 -9.97
N THR A 152 -4.19 -9.55 -9.67
CA THR A 152 -4.31 -8.48 -10.67
C THR A 152 -2.93 -8.07 -11.17
N LYS A 153 -2.34 -8.92 -12.02
CA LYS A 153 -1.17 -8.57 -12.84
C LYS A 153 -1.47 -7.45 -13.86
N GLU A 154 -2.75 -7.15 -14.11
CA GLU A 154 -3.17 -6.25 -15.19
C GLU A 154 -3.25 -4.76 -14.81
N THR A 155 -3.38 -4.43 -13.52
CA THR A 155 -3.61 -3.03 -13.10
C THR A 155 -2.31 -2.29 -12.74
N GLN A 156 -1.15 -2.93 -12.83
CA GLN A 156 0.13 -2.35 -12.43
C GLN A 156 0.87 -1.69 -13.61
N LYS A 157 0.21 -0.74 -14.28
CA LYS A 157 0.86 0.14 -15.26
C LYS A 157 1.09 1.53 -14.66
N ALA A 158 2.31 1.69 -14.13
CA ALA A 158 3.12 2.91 -14.03
C ALA A 158 2.47 4.19 -13.49
N TYR A 159 2.53 4.40 -12.16
CA TYR A 159 2.60 5.73 -11.52
C TYR A 159 3.50 5.69 -10.26
N GLU A 160 4.83 5.74 -10.45
CA GLU A 160 5.87 5.37 -9.46
C GLU A 160 5.84 6.05 -8.06
N ARG A 161 5.09 7.14 -7.82
CA ARG A 161 5.16 7.88 -6.55
C ARG A 161 3.94 7.76 -5.63
N TYR A 162 2.75 7.58 -6.19
CA TYR A 162 1.48 7.52 -5.44
C TYR A 162 0.67 6.27 -5.80
N GLU A 163 1.38 5.20 -6.16
CA GLU A 163 0.80 3.91 -6.51
C GLU A 163 0.31 3.18 -5.25
N PRO A 164 -0.97 2.77 -5.19
CA PRO A 164 -1.44 1.89 -4.14
C PRO A 164 -0.82 0.50 -4.29
N THR A 165 -0.47 -0.11 -3.17
CA THR A 165 0.06 -1.49 -3.14
C THR A 165 -1.02 -2.47 -3.60
N ALA A 166 -0.64 -3.62 -4.19
CA ALA A 166 -1.59 -4.68 -4.56
C ALA A 166 -2.53 -5.05 -3.39
N GLU A 167 -1.99 -5.18 -2.17
CA GLU A 167 -2.76 -5.40 -0.93
C GLU A 167 -3.82 -4.31 -0.69
N GLN A 168 -3.46 -3.04 -0.88
CA GLN A 168 -4.35 -1.89 -0.72
C GLN A 168 -5.46 -1.86 -1.77
N LEU A 169 -5.12 -2.17 -3.03
CA LEU A 169 -6.10 -2.26 -4.12
C LEU A 169 -7.10 -3.40 -3.91
N SER A 170 -6.62 -4.61 -3.60
CA SER A 170 -7.50 -5.77 -3.35
C SER A 170 -8.40 -5.54 -2.13
N ALA A 171 -7.86 -4.94 -1.05
CA ALA A 171 -8.65 -4.54 0.11
C ALA A 171 -9.78 -3.57 -0.23
N MET A 172 -9.46 -2.51 -1.00
CA MET A 172 -10.44 -1.51 -1.43
C MET A 172 -11.49 -2.12 -2.36
N ARG A 173 -11.07 -2.96 -3.32
CA ARG A 173 -11.98 -3.65 -4.22
C ARG A 173 -12.95 -4.53 -3.45
N ARG A 174 -12.46 -5.37 -2.53
CA ARG A 174 -13.28 -6.23 -1.68
C ARG A 174 -14.35 -5.43 -0.94
N ARG A 175 -14.00 -4.27 -0.36
CA ARG A 175 -14.92 -3.40 0.37
C ARG A 175 -16.01 -2.79 -0.53
N VAL A 176 -15.63 -2.29 -1.70
CA VAL A 176 -16.56 -1.55 -2.56
C VAL A 176 -17.35 -2.46 -3.48
N GLU A 177 -16.70 -3.39 -4.19
CA GLU A 177 -17.34 -4.23 -5.20
C GLU A 177 -18.05 -5.42 -4.57
N VAL A 178 -17.46 -6.06 -3.56
CA VAL A 178 -18.04 -7.30 -3.02
C VAL A 178 -18.90 -7.06 -1.78
N LEU A 179 -18.42 -6.26 -0.82
CA LEU A 179 -19.21 -5.91 0.36
C LEU A 179 -20.21 -4.77 0.09
N GLN A 180 -20.09 -4.08 -1.05
CA GLN A 180 -20.97 -2.96 -1.43
C GLN A 180 -21.04 -1.88 -0.33
N LEU A 181 -19.93 -1.66 0.38
CA LEU A 181 -19.82 -0.66 1.44
C LEU A 181 -19.25 0.66 0.92
N SER A 182 -19.30 1.70 1.76
CA SER A 182 -18.67 2.99 1.47
C SER A 182 -17.18 2.83 1.19
N PRO A 183 -16.62 3.46 0.13
CA PRO A 183 -15.19 3.55 -0.09
C PRO A 183 -14.60 4.37 1.05
N TYR A 184 -14.13 3.68 2.08
CA TYR A 184 -13.51 4.27 3.26
C TYR A 184 -12.15 3.61 3.46
N ALA A 185 -11.17 4.45 3.78
CA ALA A 185 -9.82 4.04 4.15
C ALA A 185 -9.37 4.90 5.34
N ASP A 186 -8.85 4.27 6.38
CA ASP A 186 -8.27 4.95 7.52
C ASP A 186 -6.87 5.46 7.15
N PHE A 187 -6.68 6.78 7.13
CA PHE A 187 -5.39 7.41 6.77
C PHE A 187 -4.31 7.25 7.85
N ALA A 188 -4.61 6.65 9.00
CA ALA A 188 -3.59 6.19 9.94
C ALA A 188 -2.79 4.99 9.41
N VAL A 189 -3.44 4.13 8.60
CA VAL A 189 -2.88 2.89 8.03
C VAL A 189 -2.69 3.01 6.52
N TRP A 190 -3.61 3.69 5.85
CA TRP A 190 -3.57 3.93 4.42
C TRP A 190 -2.56 5.04 4.11
N VAL A 191 -1.31 4.63 3.91
CA VAL A 191 -0.18 5.52 3.67
C VAL A 191 0.58 5.09 2.41
N PRO A 192 1.31 6.01 1.76
CA PRO A 192 2.25 5.64 0.71
C PRO A 192 3.36 4.74 1.27
N PHE A 193 3.85 3.82 0.43
CA PHE A 193 4.85 2.82 0.81
C PHE A 193 4.45 2.02 2.06
N ALA A 194 3.23 1.49 2.08
CA ALA A 194 2.63 0.77 3.22
C ALA A 194 3.58 -0.27 3.88
N LYS A 195 4.35 -1.02 3.08
CA LYS A 195 5.35 -2.00 3.58
C LYS A 195 6.46 -1.40 4.45
N LYS A 196 6.82 -0.14 4.22
CA LYS A 196 7.85 0.59 5.00
C LYS A 196 7.24 1.34 6.19
N ASN A 197 5.95 1.70 6.10
CA ASN A 197 5.24 2.50 7.09
C ASN A 197 4.23 1.66 7.90
N LEU A 198 4.71 0.57 8.52
CA LEU A 198 3.88 -0.29 9.39
C LEU A 198 3.44 0.38 10.70
N LYS A 199 4.00 1.54 11.04
CA LYS A 199 3.60 2.29 12.23
C LYS A 199 2.44 3.21 11.87
N ALA A 200 1.29 2.99 12.52
CA ALA A 200 0.15 3.87 12.39
C ALA A 200 0.52 5.33 12.69
N LEU A 201 0.13 6.23 11.80
CA LEU A 201 0.27 7.66 12.05
C LEU A 201 -0.58 8.07 13.25
N LYS A 202 -0.05 8.95 14.09
CA LYS A 202 -0.73 9.47 15.27
C LYS A 202 -0.96 10.97 15.12
N LEU A 203 -2.21 11.37 15.23
CA LEU A 203 -2.68 12.73 15.28
C LEU A 203 -2.89 13.17 16.73
N LYS A 204 -2.31 14.31 17.11
CA LYS A 204 -2.59 14.94 18.42
C LYS A 204 -3.88 15.74 18.34
N THR A 205 -4.88 15.34 19.12
CA THR A 205 -6.17 16.01 19.22
C THR A 205 -6.34 16.67 20.58
N TRP A 206 -7.11 17.76 20.63
CA TRP A 206 -7.36 18.52 21.85
C TRP A 206 -8.84 18.42 22.17
N THR A 207 -9.16 17.82 23.32
CA THR A 207 -10.54 17.72 23.81
C THR A 207 -10.72 18.68 24.97
N MET A 208 -11.81 19.44 24.94
CA MET A 208 -12.19 20.33 26.04
C MET A 208 -12.74 19.50 27.20
N GLN A 209 -12.19 19.71 28.39
CA GLN A 209 -12.67 19.11 29.62
C GLN A 209 -13.70 20.05 30.31
N GLN A 210 -14.48 19.52 31.25
CA GLN A 210 -15.57 20.25 31.93
C GLN A 210 -15.09 21.49 32.71
N ASP A 211 -13.82 21.50 33.10
CA ASP A 211 -13.11 22.60 33.76
C ASP A 211 -12.68 23.72 32.79
N GLY A 212 -12.91 23.54 31.49
CA GLY A 212 -12.50 24.49 30.45
C GLY A 212 -11.04 24.37 30.02
N THR A 213 -10.30 23.38 30.54
CA THR A 213 -8.94 23.08 30.08
C THR A 213 -8.98 22.16 28.85
N PHE A 214 -7.86 22.08 28.12
CA PHE A 214 -7.72 21.20 26.96
C PHE A 214 -6.70 20.12 27.25
N VAL A 215 -7.12 18.86 27.06
CA VAL A 215 -6.24 17.70 27.23
C VAL A 215 -5.82 17.18 25.86
N ALA A 216 -4.52 16.94 25.71
CA ALA A 216 -3.95 16.31 24.52
C ALA A 216 -4.27 14.82 24.51
N LYS A 217 -4.85 14.33 23.42
CA LYS A 217 -5.07 12.91 23.17
C LYS A 217 -4.47 12.52 21.83
N ASP A 218 -3.58 11.53 21.84
CA ASP A 218 -3.10 10.90 20.62
C ASP A 218 -4.20 9.99 20.05
N LEU A 219 -4.67 10.29 18.85
CA LEU A 219 -5.59 9.47 18.06
C LEU A 219 -4.85 8.92 16.82
N PRO A 220 -5.26 7.77 16.27
CA PRO A 220 -4.78 7.34 14.97
C PRO A 220 -5.21 8.36 13.90
N GLY A 221 -4.29 8.73 13.01
CA GLY A 221 -4.57 9.63 11.90
C GLY A 221 -3.36 10.43 11.42
N PRO A 222 -3.48 11.13 10.28
CA PRO A 222 -2.39 11.92 9.73
C PRO A 222 -2.06 13.13 10.63
N PRO A 223 -0.80 13.34 11.04
CA PRO A 223 -0.43 14.39 11.99
C PRO A 223 -0.57 15.81 11.41
N ASP A 224 -0.42 15.95 10.09
CA ASP A 224 -0.47 17.22 9.38
C ASP A 224 -1.11 17.06 7.99
N TYR A 225 -1.53 18.19 7.40
CA TYR A 225 -2.11 18.22 6.05
C TYR A 225 -1.21 17.60 4.98
N ALA A 226 0.11 17.74 5.07
CA ALA A 226 1.04 17.13 4.12
C ALA A 226 1.02 15.59 4.20
N ALA A 227 0.92 15.02 5.40
CA ALA A 227 0.78 13.58 5.59
C ALA A 227 -0.57 13.09 5.05
N TRP A 228 -1.65 13.82 5.35
CA TRP A 228 -2.99 13.53 4.79
C TRP A 228 -3.00 13.60 3.27
N LEU A 229 -2.39 14.61 2.66
CA LEU A 229 -2.35 14.77 1.21
C LEU A 229 -1.64 13.59 0.52
N ASN A 230 -0.57 13.09 1.13
CA ASN A 230 0.14 11.92 0.60
C ASN A 230 -0.72 10.65 0.68
N SER A 231 -1.42 10.41 1.80
CA SER A 231 -2.37 9.31 1.95
C SER A 231 -3.57 9.44 1.01
N TYR A 232 -4.12 10.65 0.89
CA TYR A 232 -5.25 10.98 0.03
C TYR A 232 -4.91 10.76 -1.45
N ARG A 233 -3.68 11.08 -1.89
CA ARG A 233 -3.25 10.82 -3.27
C ARG A 233 -3.22 9.32 -3.60
N VAL A 234 -2.74 8.48 -2.69
CA VAL A 234 -2.79 7.01 -2.87
C VAL A 234 -4.24 6.52 -2.91
N TYR A 235 -5.08 7.04 -2.02
CA TYR A 235 -6.52 6.74 -1.99
C TYR A 235 -7.24 7.15 -3.29
N LYS A 236 -6.97 8.36 -3.78
CA LYS A 236 -7.48 8.90 -5.04
C LYS A 236 -7.07 8.02 -6.22
N THR A 237 -5.79 7.63 -6.31
CA THR A 237 -5.30 6.71 -7.34
C THR A 237 -6.02 5.37 -7.26
N ALA A 238 -6.20 4.80 -6.06
CA ALA A 238 -6.90 3.53 -5.90
C ALA A 238 -8.36 3.58 -6.37
N LEU A 239 -9.10 4.63 -6.02
CA LEU A 239 -10.48 4.80 -6.49
C LEU A 239 -10.59 5.03 -7.99
N LEU A 240 -9.60 5.69 -8.60
CA LEU A 240 -9.53 5.88 -10.04
C LEU A 240 -9.21 4.58 -10.78
N MET A 241 -8.27 3.78 -10.26
CA MET A 241 -7.92 2.47 -10.81
C MET A 241 -9.11 1.49 -10.78
N LEU A 242 -9.91 1.53 -9.71
CA LEU A 242 -11.14 0.75 -9.59
C LEU A 242 -12.32 1.39 -10.33
N GLY A 243 -12.18 2.63 -10.83
CA GLY A 243 -13.24 3.34 -11.51
C GLY A 243 -14.49 3.58 -10.65
N VAL A 244 -14.34 3.76 -9.34
CA VAL A 244 -15.45 3.92 -8.39
C VAL A 244 -15.97 5.36 -8.36
N VAL A 245 -15.04 6.32 -8.42
CA VAL A 245 -15.32 7.77 -8.31
C VAL A 245 -14.64 8.52 -9.46
N SER A 246 -15.28 9.56 -9.98
CA SER A 246 -14.69 10.42 -11.00
C SER A 246 -13.55 11.29 -10.46
N LEU A 247 -12.57 11.60 -11.32
CA LEU A 247 -11.41 12.43 -10.97
C LEU A 247 -11.81 13.84 -10.52
N SER A 248 -12.81 14.45 -11.18
CA SER A 248 -13.22 15.84 -10.91
C SER A 248 -13.74 16.02 -9.49
N VAL A 249 -14.53 15.06 -8.99
CA VAL A 249 -15.08 15.13 -7.63
C VAL A 249 -14.01 14.89 -6.58
N LEU A 250 -13.06 13.98 -6.84
CA LEU A 250 -11.92 13.75 -5.95
C LEU A 250 -10.99 14.97 -5.89
N GLN A 251 -10.77 15.67 -7.01
CA GLN A 251 -10.03 16.93 -7.04
C GLN A 251 -10.75 18.03 -6.25
N ALA A 252 -12.07 18.19 -6.43
CA ALA A 252 -12.85 19.15 -5.68
C ALA A 252 -12.80 18.90 -4.16
N TYR A 253 -12.73 17.62 -3.75
CA TYR A 253 -12.58 17.26 -2.34
C TYR A 253 -11.19 17.61 -1.78
N GLU A 254 -10.13 17.36 -2.54
CA GLU A 254 -8.76 17.78 -2.21
C GLU A 254 -8.68 19.31 -2.00
N GLU A 255 -9.24 20.08 -2.92
CA GLU A 255 -9.30 21.55 -2.86
C GLU A 255 -10.13 22.06 -1.67
N PHE A 256 -11.24 21.39 -1.35
CA PHE A 256 -12.07 21.74 -0.20
C PHE A 256 -11.31 21.61 1.12
N ILE A 257 -10.65 20.47 1.35
CA ILE A 257 -9.86 20.24 2.57
C ILE A 257 -8.67 21.20 2.64
N GLU A 258 -8.02 21.48 1.50
CA GLU A 258 -6.97 22.49 1.43
C GLU A 258 -7.49 23.88 1.86
N LYS A 259 -8.62 24.31 1.31
CA LYS A 259 -9.26 25.60 1.63
C LYS A 259 -9.63 25.71 3.10
N VAL A 260 -10.20 24.65 3.67
CA VAL A 260 -10.56 24.56 5.09
C VAL A 260 -9.32 24.62 5.98
N THR A 261 -8.27 23.87 5.64
CA THR A 261 -7.02 23.85 6.41
C THR A 261 -6.34 25.22 6.40
N ARG A 262 -6.35 25.91 5.26
CA ARG A 262 -5.83 27.29 5.14
C ARG A 262 -6.67 28.29 5.91
N ARG A 263 -8.00 28.08 6.00
CA ARG A 263 -8.92 28.93 6.75
C ARG A 263 -8.75 28.77 8.26
N TYR A 264 -8.63 27.54 8.75
CA TYR A 264 -8.51 27.20 10.16
C TYR A 264 -7.08 26.77 10.51
N THR A 265 -6.17 27.73 10.50
CA THR A 265 -4.77 27.47 10.84
C THR A 265 -4.65 26.97 12.28
N GLY A 266 -3.78 25.98 12.53
CA GLY A 266 -3.57 25.41 13.86
C GLY A 266 -4.69 24.48 14.39
N ALA A 267 -5.81 24.34 13.67
CA ALA A 267 -6.93 23.46 14.02
C ALA A 267 -6.97 22.16 13.20
N TRP A 268 -5.83 21.71 12.67
CA TRP A 268 -5.73 20.52 11.81
C TRP A 268 -6.41 19.29 12.40
N HIS A 269 -6.29 19.07 13.70
CA HIS A 269 -6.92 17.96 14.40
C HIS A 269 -8.44 17.91 14.25
N LEU A 270 -9.12 19.06 14.20
CA LEU A 270 -10.57 19.14 13.95
C LEU A 270 -10.88 18.85 12.49
N VAL A 271 -10.05 19.37 11.57
CA VAL A 271 -10.18 19.10 10.13
C VAL A 271 -10.06 17.61 9.83
N ALA A 272 -9.01 16.97 10.36
CA ALA A 272 -8.76 15.55 10.17
C ALA A 272 -9.89 14.67 10.76
N CYS A 273 -10.37 14.98 11.97
CA CYS A 273 -11.49 14.26 12.57
C CYS A 273 -12.81 14.44 11.78
N ALA A 274 -13.08 15.65 11.28
CA ALA A 274 -14.28 15.91 10.49
C ALA A 274 -14.23 15.22 9.12
N ASP A 275 -13.08 15.26 8.44
CA ASP A 275 -12.82 14.53 7.19
C ASP A 275 -13.04 13.02 7.36
N ASP A 276 -12.51 12.46 8.44
CA ASP A 276 -12.63 11.03 8.72
C ASP A 276 -14.07 10.60 8.96
N ARG A 277 -14.83 11.37 9.76
CA ARG A 277 -16.27 11.18 9.97
C ARG A 277 -17.07 11.34 8.67
N ALA A 278 -16.67 12.28 7.81
CA ALA A 278 -17.33 12.51 6.53
C ALA A 278 -17.23 11.27 5.62
N ARG A 279 -16.03 10.67 5.55
CA ARG A 279 -15.75 9.50 4.71
C ARG A 279 -16.33 8.19 5.30
N SER A 280 -16.28 8.03 6.62
CA SER A 280 -16.75 6.80 7.31
C SER A 280 -18.27 6.76 7.48
N GLU A 281 -18.88 7.83 8.00
CA GLU A 281 -20.29 7.86 8.39
C GLU A 281 -21.17 8.60 7.37
N GLN A 282 -20.80 9.82 7.00
CA GLN A 282 -21.70 10.70 6.26
C GLN A 282 -21.99 10.20 4.85
N LEU A 283 -21.00 9.61 4.17
CA LEU A 283 -21.23 8.94 2.87
C LEU A 283 -22.26 7.81 2.97
N GLY A 284 -22.23 7.04 4.07
CA GLY A 284 -23.23 5.99 4.34
C GLY A 284 -24.61 6.57 4.59
N ARG A 285 -24.71 7.62 5.41
CA ARG A 285 -25.98 8.32 5.69
C ARG A 285 -26.60 8.94 4.43
N LEU A 286 -25.78 9.57 3.58
CA LEU A 286 -26.21 10.14 2.31
C LEU A 286 -26.73 9.07 1.35
N ARG A 287 -26.09 7.89 1.33
CA ARG A 287 -26.56 6.77 0.53
C ARG A 287 -27.94 6.28 0.99
N MET A 288 -28.14 6.12 2.30
CA MET A 288 -29.44 5.69 2.85
C MET A 288 -30.53 6.74 2.54
N ARG A 289 -30.25 8.02 2.81
CA ARG A 289 -31.18 9.13 2.53
C ARG A 289 -31.59 9.19 1.05
N ASN A 290 -30.64 8.94 0.15
CA ASN A 290 -30.93 8.94 -1.29
C ASN A 290 -31.72 7.70 -1.72
N SER A 291 -31.47 6.53 -1.10
CA SER A 291 -32.27 5.32 -1.31
C SER A 291 -33.73 5.51 -0.85
N ASP A 292 -33.94 6.16 0.29
CA ASP A 292 -35.28 6.41 0.85
C ASP A 292 -36.07 7.44 0.02
N GLY A 293 -35.38 8.45 -0.55
CA GLY A 293 -35.96 9.48 -1.40
C GLY A 293 -36.50 8.97 -2.74
N HIS A 294 -36.11 7.77 -3.18
CA HIS A 294 -36.60 7.16 -4.42
C HIS A 294 -38.05 6.64 -4.33
N GLY A 295 -38.64 6.57 -3.13
CA GLY A 295 -40.05 6.21 -2.94
C GLY A 295 -41.05 7.37 -3.07
N LEU A 296 -40.60 8.61 -2.99
CA LEU A 296 -41.45 9.81 -2.90
C LEU A 296 -41.09 10.84 -3.98
N GLY A 297 -41.33 10.46 -5.24
CA GLY A 297 -41.65 11.41 -6.34
C GLY A 297 -40.66 12.54 -6.67
N SER A 298 -39.41 12.51 -6.21
CA SER A 298 -38.45 13.60 -6.51
C SER A 298 -37.54 13.24 -7.68
N SER A 299 -37.89 13.76 -8.86
CA SER A 299 -37.16 13.59 -10.13
C SER A 299 -36.17 14.74 -10.40
N ALA A 300 -35.40 15.18 -9.40
CA ALA A 300 -34.58 16.39 -9.51
C ALA A 300 -33.06 16.23 -9.35
N THR A 301 -32.57 15.05 -8.96
CA THR A 301 -31.15 14.71 -9.17
C THR A 301 -31.12 13.37 -9.88
N GLY A 302 -30.80 13.43 -11.17
CA GLY A 302 -30.91 12.32 -12.11
C GLY A 302 -30.36 11.02 -11.52
N ARG A 303 -31.06 9.91 -11.83
CA ARG A 303 -30.64 8.51 -11.60
C ARG A 303 -29.17 8.49 -11.25
N LEU A 304 -28.82 8.21 -9.99
CA LEU A 304 -27.45 7.88 -9.60
C LEU A 304 -26.92 7.01 -10.74
N GLU A 305 -26.00 7.54 -11.55
CA GLU A 305 -25.57 6.83 -12.75
C GLU A 305 -25.18 5.44 -12.28
N CYS A 306 -25.93 4.41 -12.72
CA CYS A 306 -25.84 3.06 -12.13
C CYS A 306 -24.42 2.50 -12.16
N ALA A 307 -23.54 3.08 -12.99
CA ALA A 307 -22.13 2.74 -13.08
C ALA A 307 -21.27 3.28 -11.91
N ARG A 308 -21.57 4.45 -11.31
CA ARG A 308 -20.69 5.12 -10.32
C ARG A 308 -21.48 5.91 -9.25
N PRO A 309 -22.23 5.25 -8.35
CA PRO A 309 -23.08 5.92 -7.37
C PRO A 309 -22.30 6.83 -6.40
N TRP A 310 -21.05 6.46 -6.10
CA TRP A 310 -20.19 7.19 -5.16
C TRP A 310 -19.77 8.58 -5.66
N THR A 311 -19.74 8.80 -6.97
CA THR A 311 -19.41 10.11 -7.54
C THR A 311 -20.44 11.16 -7.13
N ALA A 312 -21.72 10.84 -7.30
CA ALA A 312 -22.81 11.73 -6.92
C ALA A 312 -22.89 11.94 -5.40
N LEU A 313 -22.62 10.89 -4.62
CA LEU A 313 -22.63 10.95 -3.15
C LEU A 313 -21.51 11.83 -2.59
N VAL A 314 -20.28 11.71 -3.10
CA VAL A 314 -19.17 12.59 -2.68
C VAL A 314 -19.43 14.04 -3.10
N ALA A 315 -20.01 14.25 -4.28
CA ALA A 315 -20.41 15.60 -4.70
C ALA A 315 -21.53 16.17 -3.81
N ALA A 316 -22.45 15.33 -3.33
CA ALA A 316 -23.48 15.72 -2.36
C ALA A 316 -22.88 16.04 -0.99
N LEU A 317 -21.89 15.27 -0.53
CA LEU A 317 -21.14 15.52 0.71
C LEU A 317 -20.45 16.88 0.71
N LEU A 318 -19.86 17.29 -0.43
CA LEU A 318 -19.24 18.61 -0.56
C LEU A 318 -20.24 19.77 -0.49
N ARG A 319 -21.51 19.52 -0.82
CA ARG A 319 -22.60 20.50 -0.69
C ARG A 319 -23.30 20.44 0.66
N ASP A 320 -22.94 19.48 1.52
CA ASP A 320 -23.58 19.26 2.80
C ASP A 320 -23.07 20.22 3.87
N GLU A 321 -23.42 21.50 3.69
CA GLU A 321 -23.06 22.57 4.61
C GLU A 321 -23.46 22.30 6.08
N PRO A 322 -24.66 21.78 6.42
CA PRO A 322 -25.01 21.59 7.84
C PRO A 322 -24.08 20.58 8.53
N PHE A 323 -23.67 19.52 7.83
CA PHE A 323 -22.68 18.58 8.35
C PHE A 323 -21.34 19.28 8.63
N TRP A 324 -20.81 20.05 7.67
CA TRP A 324 -19.55 20.76 7.86
C TRP A 324 -19.65 21.88 8.90
N GLN A 325 -20.82 22.49 9.06
CA GLN A 325 -21.06 23.48 10.11
C GLN A 325 -20.93 22.87 11.50
N GLU A 326 -21.61 21.75 11.74
CA GLU A 326 -21.63 21.07 13.04
C GLU A 326 -20.28 20.40 13.36
N GLN A 327 -19.70 19.67 12.41
CA GLN A 327 -18.52 18.85 12.68
C GLN A 327 -17.20 19.63 12.61
N LEU A 328 -17.16 20.73 11.86
CA LEU A 328 -15.92 21.43 11.54
C LEU A 328 -15.99 22.92 11.84
N HIS A 329 -16.90 23.68 11.23
CA HIS A 329 -16.88 25.14 11.32
C HIS A 329 -17.14 25.64 12.75
N GLN A 330 -18.17 25.14 13.43
CA GLN A 330 -18.48 25.55 14.81
C GLN A 330 -17.37 25.18 15.81
N PRO A 331 -16.85 23.92 15.83
CA PRO A 331 -15.74 23.56 16.70
C PRO A 331 -14.47 24.36 16.38
N ALA A 332 -14.14 24.56 15.11
CA ALA A 332 -12.93 25.28 14.71
C ALA A 332 -13.01 26.77 15.07
N LEU A 333 -14.17 27.41 14.86
CA LEU A 333 -14.39 28.80 15.29
C LEU A 333 -14.28 28.94 16.80
N THR A 334 -14.86 28.00 17.56
CA THR A 334 -14.78 28.01 19.03
C THR A 334 -13.33 27.82 19.51
N TRP A 335 -12.58 26.93 18.87
CA TRP A 335 -11.16 26.71 19.14
C TRP A 335 -10.31 27.96 18.87
N MET A 336 -10.53 28.61 17.73
CA MET A 336 -9.83 29.85 17.38
C MET A 336 -10.20 31.02 18.31
N ALA A 337 -11.49 31.15 18.65
CA ALA A 337 -11.97 32.20 19.56
C ALA A 337 -11.35 32.09 20.97
N ARG A 338 -10.98 30.87 21.39
CA ARG A 338 -10.28 30.59 22.66
C ARG A 338 -8.76 30.74 22.58
N GLY A 339 -8.23 31.21 21.45
CA GLY A 339 -6.80 31.46 21.26
C GLY A 339 -5.97 30.19 21.03
N MET A 340 -6.58 29.11 20.51
CA MET A 340 -5.87 27.85 20.20
C MET A 340 -5.12 27.22 21.39
N ARG A 341 -5.60 27.49 22.62
CA ARG A 341 -4.98 27.01 23.86
C ARG A 341 -4.91 25.50 23.89
N GLY A 342 -3.70 24.97 24.05
CA GLY A 342 -3.42 23.55 24.05
C GLY A 342 -2.55 23.12 22.88
N ARG A 343 -2.56 23.80 21.73
CA ARG A 343 -1.65 23.44 20.63
C ARG A 343 -0.19 23.42 21.12
N PRO A 344 0.63 22.39 20.79
CA PRO A 344 2.05 22.46 21.08
C PRO A 344 2.60 23.61 20.24
N LEU A 345 3.06 24.66 20.92
CA LEU A 345 3.68 25.80 20.27
C LEU A 345 4.89 25.29 19.50
N SER A 346 5.06 25.76 18.26
CA SER A 346 6.36 25.68 17.61
C SER A 346 7.41 26.26 18.58
N PRO A 347 8.65 25.73 18.63
CA PRO A 347 9.71 26.35 19.41
C PRO A 347 9.80 27.87 19.18
N MET A 348 9.49 28.35 17.97
CA MET A 348 9.46 29.78 17.66
C MET A 348 8.28 30.54 18.26
N GLU A 349 7.10 29.91 18.37
CA GLU A 349 5.92 30.48 19.02
C GLU A 349 6.08 30.48 20.55
N PHE A 350 6.77 29.48 21.11
CA PHE A 350 7.15 29.43 22.52
C PHE A 350 8.03 30.63 22.92
N TYR A 351 9.01 30.99 22.08
CA TYR A 351 9.83 32.17 22.30
C TYR A 351 9.06 33.50 22.18
N LEU A 352 7.90 33.52 21.53
CA LEU A 352 7.08 34.71 21.37
C LEU A 352 6.08 34.88 22.52
N GLU A 353 5.50 33.79 23.04
CA GLU A 353 4.57 33.83 24.17
C GLU A 353 5.24 34.17 25.51
N ASP A 354 6.49 33.75 25.72
CA ASP A 354 7.26 34.09 26.94
C ASP A 354 7.75 35.55 26.98
N THR A 355 7.46 36.34 25.95
CA THR A 355 7.74 37.79 25.94
C THR A 355 6.50 38.56 26.42
N PRO A 356 6.53 39.21 27.60
CA PRO A 356 5.47 40.17 27.94
C PRO A 356 5.43 41.28 26.88
N PRO A 357 4.25 41.86 26.57
CA PRO A 357 4.14 42.94 25.60
C PRO A 357 4.95 44.14 26.11
N ALA A 358 6.15 44.32 25.54
CA ALA A 358 7.04 45.40 25.92
C ALA A 358 6.53 46.74 25.36
N PRO A 359 6.67 47.84 26.12
CA PRO A 359 6.41 49.19 25.61
C PRO A 359 7.38 49.53 24.47
N ALA A 360 6.96 50.48 23.63
CA ALA A 360 7.56 50.86 22.35
C ALA A 360 9.11 50.83 22.31
N HIS A 361 9.59 50.31 21.19
CA HIS A 361 10.90 49.70 21.00
C HIS A 361 11.96 50.70 20.53
N GLU A 362 12.63 51.41 21.46
CA GLU A 362 13.86 52.17 21.15
C GLU A 362 15.15 51.38 21.49
N GLY A 363 15.15 50.51 22.50
CA GLY A 363 16.38 49.89 23.02
C GLY A 363 16.98 48.71 22.22
N MET A 364 16.22 48.00 21.39
CA MET A 364 16.74 46.82 20.67
C MET A 364 17.72 47.18 19.55
N LYS A 365 17.58 48.38 18.96
CA LYS A 365 18.54 48.90 17.98
C LYS A 365 19.92 49.13 18.63
N ASP A 366 19.94 49.63 19.85
CA ASP A 366 21.18 49.90 20.60
C ASP A 366 21.85 48.61 21.08
N LEU A 367 21.07 47.61 21.49
CA LEU A 367 21.61 46.31 21.89
C LEU A 367 22.22 45.55 20.70
N MET A 368 21.56 45.60 19.54
CA MET A 368 22.08 45.01 18.28
C MET A 368 23.32 45.76 17.77
N LYS A 369 23.34 47.09 17.91
CA LYS A 369 24.51 47.92 17.58
C LYS A 369 25.70 47.60 18.48
N GLY A 370 25.48 47.47 19.80
CA GLY A 370 26.51 47.05 20.76
C GLY A 370 27.08 45.66 20.48
N LYS A 371 26.23 44.67 20.16
CA LYS A 371 26.69 43.32 19.76
C LYS A 371 27.51 43.35 18.46
N ARG A 372 27.15 44.20 17.49
CA ARG A 372 27.88 44.33 16.23
C ARG A 372 29.23 45.01 16.41
N GLU A 373 29.33 46.01 17.29
CA GLU A 373 30.58 46.70 17.63
C GLU A 373 31.54 45.81 18.43
N ALA A 374 31.02 45.02 19.38
CA ALA A 374 31.82 44.04 20.11
C ALA A 374 32.42 42.96 19.19
N ARG A 375 31.62 42.46 18.23
CA ARG A 375 32.10 41.49 17.23
C ARG A 375 33.14 42.09 16.28
N LYS A 376 33.05 43.38 15.97
CA LYS A 376 34.04 44.11 15.17
C LYS A 376 35.35 44.31 15.94
N ARG A 377 35.28 44.65 17.24
CA ARG A 377 36.47 44.78 18.12
C ARG A 377 37.21 43.46 18.30
N LYS A 378 36.49 42.35 18.51
CA LYS A 378 37.11 41.02 18.61
C LYS A 378 37.87 40.64 17.34
N ARG A 379 37.27 40.85 16.16
CA ARG A 379 37.95 40.62 14.86
C ARG A 379 39.18 41.51 14.64
N ALA A 380 39.19 42.73 15.18
CA ALA A 380 40.35 43.61 15.11
C ALA A 380 41.49 43.11 16.01
N ALA A 381 41.17 42.68 17.24
CA ALA A 381 42.13 42.09 18.17
C ALA A 381 42.75 40.81 17.60
N ASP A 382 41.93 39.88 17.08
CA ASP A 382 42.42 38.65 16.44
C ASP A 382 43.35 38.97 15.25
N ARG A 383 43.05 40.03 14.48
CA ARG A 383 43.89 40.47 13.35
C ARG A 383 45.23 41.05 13.80
N GLU A 384 45.27 41.75 14.94
CA GLU A 384 46.52 42.25 15.52
C GLU A 384 47.35 41.12 16.13
N GLU A 385 46.70 40.13 16.74
CA GLU A 385 47.36 38.93 17.25
C GLU A 385 48.00 38.11 16.11
N LEU A 386 47.28 37.93 14.99
CA LEU A 386 47.81 37.33 13.77
C LEU A 386 49.00 38.11 13.17
N LYS A 387 49.00 39.46 13.28
CA LYS A 387 50.15 40.27 12.86
C LYS A 387 51.34 40.10 13.79
N LYS A 388 51.12 40.00 15.11
CA LYS A 388 52.17 39.73 16.09
C LYS A 388 52.80 38.34 15.88
N LEU A 389 51.97 37.33 15.61
CA LEU A 389 52.41 35.97 15.29
C LEU A 389 53.21 35.90 13.97
N ARG A 390 52.84 36.72 12.96
CA ARG A 390 53.63 36.85 11.73
C ARG A 390 54.96 37.60 11.94
N ALA A 391 54.99 38.58 12.83
CA ALA A 391 56.22 39.31 13.16
C ALA A 391 57.20 38.45 13.98
N THR A 392 56.72 37.58 14.86
CA THR A 392 57.58 36.62 15.58
C THR A 392 58.06 35.49 14.67
N SER A 393 57.24 35.05 13.71
CA SER A 393 57.62 34.04 12.69
C SER A 393 58.72 34.50 11.73
N THR A 394 58.97 35.81 11.58
CA THR A 394 60.01 36.35 10.68
C THR A 394 61.35 36.56 11.37
N ASN A 395 61.44 36.34 12.70
CA ASN A 395 62.67 36.55 13.47
C ASN A 395 63.34 35.25 13.94
N THR A 396 62.83 34.08 13.55
CA THR A 396 63.49 32.78 13.71
C THR A 396 64.00 32.32 12.35
N GLY A 397 65.23 32.71 12.04
CA GLY A 397 65.98 32.12 10.94
C GLY A 397 66.62 30.78 11.35
N VAL A 398 66.94 30.00 10.31
CA VAL A 398 67.72 28.75 10.25
C VAL A 398 66.94 27.49 10.73
N LEU A 399 66.69 26.43 9.95
CA LEU A 399 67.58 25.61 9.11
C LEU A 399 66.83 24.85 7.98
N ALA A 400 67.55 24.74 6.85
CA ALA A 400 67.55 23.76 5.76
C ALA A 400 66.44 22.68 5.63
N VAL A 401 65.92 22.57 4.40
CA VAL A 401 65.18 21.43 3.84
C VAL A 401 66.10 20.67 2.88
N PRO A 402 66.17 19.33 2.97
CA PRO A 402 66.02 18.46 1.79
C PRO A 402 65.00 17.36 2.11
N GLU A 403 63.91 17.20 1.37
CA GLU A 403 63.76 16.56 0.05
C GLU A 403 62.95 15.26 0.22
N LEU A 404 62.10 15.00 -0.77
CA LEU A 404 61.41 13.74 -1.10
C LEU A 404 60.04 13.39 -0.46
N MET A 405 59.09 13.32 -1.40
CA MET A 405 57.90 12.46 -1.48
C MET A 405 56.60 12.92 -0.80
N HIS A 406 55.95 13.87 -1.45
CA HIS A 406 54.48 13.91 -1.52
C HIS A 406 53.96 12.80 -2.46
N ARG A 407 53.40 11.73 -1.90
CA ARG A 407 52.34 10.94 -2.54
C ARG A 407 51.03 11.28 -1.86
N ARG A 408 50.16 12.03 -2.55
CA ARG A 408 48.71 11.77 -2.69
C ARG A 408 48.05 12.91 -3.46
N SER A 409 47.65 12.58 -4.69
CA SER A 409 46.86 13.42 -5.59
C SER A 409 45.44 13.66 -5.07
N PRO A 410 44.87 14.86 -5.27
CA PRO A 410 43.43 15.10 -5.14
C PRO A 410 42.67 14.82 -6.46
N TRP A 411 41.56 14.12 -6.32
CA TRP A 411 40.71 13.50 -7.34
C TRP A 411 39.72 14.46 -8.05
N TRP A 412 40.01 15.77 -8.13
CA TRP A 412 39.02 16.77 -8.61
C TRP A 412 39.49 17.62 -9.80
N LYS A 413 40.34 17.09 -10.68
CA LYS A 413 40.62 17.73 -11.98
C LYS A 413 40.29 16.77 -13.12
N ASP A 414 39.05 16.86 -13.59
CA ASP A 414 38.65 16.41 -14.93
C ASP A 414 37.32 17.09 -15.33
N VAL A 415 37.35 18.41 -15.48
CA VAL A 415 36.47 19.15 -16.41
C VAL A 415 37.22 20.43 -16.77
N GLU A 416 37.94 20.41 -17.89
CA GLU A 416 38.21 21.55 -18.79
C GLU A 416 39.39 21.22 -19.71
N GLY A 417 39.11 21.03 -21.01
CA GLY A 417 40.16 21.00 -22.02
C GLY A 417 39.80 20.28 -23.31
N ARG A 418 39.16 20.99 -24.24
CA ARG A 418 39.77 21.39 -25.53
C ARG A 418 38.73 21.98 -26.48
N GLY A 419 38.98 23.22 -26.89
CA GLY A 419 38.26 23.89 -27.95
C GLY A 419 38.91 23.71 -29.32
N THR A 420 38.11 24.07 -30.32
CA THR A 420 38.45 24.65 -31.64
C THR A 420 39.39 23.87 -32.56
N ASP A 421 38.85 23.43 -33.70
CA ASP A 421 39.33 23.88 -35.00
C ASP A 421 38.22 23.80 -36.06
N ALA A 422 38.26 24.78 -36.96
CA ALA A 422 37.26 25.07 -37.97
C ALA A 422 37.59 24.41 -39.32
N ALA A 423 36.59 24.47 -40.22
CA ALA A 423 36.65 24.31 -41.68
C ALA A 423 36.31 22.93 -42.27
N SER A 424 35.03 22.74 -42.62
CA SER A 424 34.59 22.31 -43.96
C SER A 424 33.06 22.34 -44.07
N LEU A 425 32.53 23.27 -44.88
CA LEU A 425 31.14 23.29 -45.39
C LEU A 425 30.98 22.22 -46.50
N PRO A 426 29.76 21.70 -46.80
CA PRO A 426 28.71 22.43 -47.53
C PRO A 426 27.31 22.31 -46.87
N ARG A 427 26.51 23.38 -46.79
CA ARG A 427 25.47 23.79 -47.76
C ARG A 427 24.73 22.61 -48.39
N ASP A 428 23.47 22.37 -48.00
CA ASP A 428 22.30 22.76 -48.78
C ASP A 428 20.98 22.15 -48.27
N LEU A 429 19.91 22.96 -48.35
CA LEU A 429 18.49 22.58 -48.51
C LEU A 429 17.80 21.87 -47.31
N ARG A 430 16.55 22.10 -46.94
CA ARG A 430 15.54 23.11 -47.24
C ARG A 430 14.40 22.86 -46.24
N CYS A 431 13.81 23.95 -45.78
CA CYS A 431 12.55 24.06 -45.06
C CYS A 431 11.37 23.37 -45.78
N GLN A 432 10.63 22.50 -45.08
CA GLN A 432 9.19 22.19 -45.24
C GLN A 432 8.73 21.75 -43.84
N LYS A 433 7.78 22.33 -43.09
CA LYS A 433 6.48 22.98 -43.34
C LYS A 433 5.49 22.13 -44.16
N SER A 434 4.69 21.34 -43.44
CA SER A 434 3.31 20.94 -43.73
C SER A 434 2.68 20.54 -42.38
N ALA A 435 1.69 21.18 -41.77
CA ALA A 435 0.41 21.69 -42.25
C ALA A 435 -0.40 20.62 -42.99
N ALA A 436 -1.29 19.95 -42.25
CA ALA A 436 -2.40 19.19 -42.78
C ALA A 436 -3.58 19.35 -41.81
N GLU A 437 -4.38 20.39 -42.03
CA GLU A 437 -5.81 20.41 -41.72
C GLU A 437 -6.55 19.84 -42.95
N SER A 438 -7.54 18.99 -42.73
CA SER A 438 -8.82 19.18 -43.41
C SER A 438 -10.01 18.55 -42.68
N PRO A 439 -11.22 19.11 -42.89
CA PRO A 439 -12.44 18.88 -42.12
C PRO A 439 -13.45 17.99 -42.87
N GLU A 440 -14.51 17.57 -42.14
CA GLU A 440 -15.83 17.03 -42.55
C GLU A 440 -16.17 15.91 -41.54
N SER A 441 -17.25 15.92 -40.74
CA SER A 441 -18.61 16.34 -41.05
C SER A 441 -19.39 16.71 -39.78
N ALA A 442 -20.12 17.82 -39.84
CA ALA A 442 -21.28 18.10 -39.01
C ALA A 442 -22.52 17.76 -39.84
N ASN A 443 -23.40 16.88 -39.36
CA ASN A 443 -24.85 16.92 -39.55
C ASN A 443 -25.50 15.63 -39.03
N ALA A 444 -26.10 15.70 -37.84
CA ALA A 444 -27.24 14.89 -37.43
C ALA A 444 -27.92 15.56 -36.22
N LEU A 445 -28.51 16.73 -36.48
CA LEU A 445 -29.67 17.20 -35.74
C LEU A 445 -30.89 16.59 -36.44
N GLU A 446 -31.52 15.59 -35.83
CA GLU A 446 -32.91 15.28 -36.14
C GLU A 446 -33.69 14.92 -34.88
N ALA A 447 -34.86 15.53 -34.80
CA ALA A 447 -35.77 15.59 -33.68
C ALA A 447 -36.34 14.21 -33.30
N VAL A 448 -36.43 13.94 -32.01
CA VAL A 448 -37.47 13.04 -31.48
C VAL A 448 -38.35 13.85 -30.54
N ASN A 449 -39.39 14.39 -31.17
CA ASN A 449 -40.60 14.90 -30.54
C ASN A 449 -41.50 13.69 -30.27
N CYS A 450 -41.59 13.22 -29.03
CA CYS A 450 -42.63 12.28 -28.62
C CYS A 450 -43.53 12.96 -27.59
N LYS A 451 -44.61 13.55 -28.11
CA LYS A 451 -45.89 13.64 -27.42
C LYS A 451 -46.56 12.26 -27.50
N LEU A 452 -46.75 11.62 -26.35
CA LEU A 452 -48.00 11.01 -25.85
C LEU A 452 -47.71 10.25 -24.56
#